data_AF-A0AAV0JVK6-F1
#
_entry.id   AF-A0AAV0JVK6-F1
#
_cell.length_a   1.000
_cell.length_b   1.000
_cell.length_c   1.000
_cell.angle_alpha   90.00
_cell.angle_beta   90.00
_cell.angle_gamma   90.00
#
_symmetry.space_group_name_H-M   'P 1'
#
loop_
_entity.id
_entity.type
_entity.pdbx_description
1 polymer ?
#
loop_
_entity_poly.entity_id
_entity_poly.type
_entity_poly.pdbx_seq_one_letter_code
_entity_poly.pdbx_strand_id
1 'polypeptide(L)'
;MESTHFSRFLFLLLAAGILILFACANFPTYLPPQPSPRLSSRCSASSSSSSNSSACKSRKIAGILKQPPNPTAESRRLRHESATPQHPLDPLTIQELNKVRHVINSHHLFKSPSSSAVALHTVVLEEPPKSAVLRWSPGDPLPPRKAFAIARSGGDTLLLSVDVASGELKADRASDSSPSGYPTMTVEDMTSATWAPFASADFNRTVTDRGVELSDVACLPISLGWFGKKEEDRRLIKVQCYSMKDTVNFYMRPIEGLTVVVDLDSKDVIEIVDKGRHIPIPNAANTDYRYSAIKKNQRLDLVNPISIEQPKGPTFTVTGDHLVRWANWEFHLKPDPRAGVIVSQARVKDPETGEMRSVMYKGYTSELFVPYMDPTDAWYFKTYMDAGEYGFGLNSMPLDPLNDCPRNAHYMDAVFAAGDGTPYVRPNMVCIFESYGGDIGWRHSESPITGMGIIEARPKVTLVARMAASVANYDYIIDWEFQTDGLIRIKVILFLGVLDI
;
A
#
# COMPACT_ATOMS: atom_id res chain seq x y z
N MET A 1 41.67 22.64 -51.32
CA MET A 1 41.79 22.28 -49.89
C MET A 1 40.86 21.10 -49.62
N GLU A 2 41.22 19.87 -49.99
CA GLU A 2 40.32 18.69 -49.81
C GLU A 2 41.01 17.42 -49.28
N SER A 3 42.33 17.40 -49.09
CA SER A 3 43.03 16.19 -48.64
C SER A 3 43.11 16.02 -47.11
N THR A 4 42.80 17.06 -46.33
CA THR A 4 42.90 17.04 -44.85
C THR A 4 41.63 16.55 -44.14
N HIS A 5 40.47 16.58 -44.82
CA HIS A 5 39.21 16.10 -44.26
C HIS A 5 39.02 14.58 -44.37
N PHE A 6 39.52 13.96 -45.44
CA PHE A 6 39.39 12.52 -45.64
C PHE A 6 40.17 11.70 -44.60
N SER A 7 41.39 12.14 -44.25
CA SER A 7 42.21 11.48 -43.23
C SER A 7 41.59 11.55 -41.82
N ARG A 8 40.95 12.68 -41.47
CA ARG A 8 40.26 12.83 -40.18
C ARG A 8 38.98 11.99 -40.10
N PHE A 9 38.25 11.87 -41.21
CA PHE A 9 37.05 11.04 -41.26
C PHE A 9 37.37 9.54 -41.18
N LEU A 10 38.45 9.11 -41.83
CA LEU A 10 38.92 7.72 -41.77
C LEU A 10 39.40 7.35 -40.36
N PHE A 11 40.06 8.29 -39.65
CA PHE A 11 40.50 8.08 -38.28
C PHE A 11 39.32 7.96 -37.30
N LEU A 12 38.26 8.76 -37.48
CA LEU A 12 37.05 8.69 -36.65
C LEU A 12 36.28 7.38 -36.87
N LEU A 13 36.20 6.88 -38.11
CA LEU A 13 35.57 5.59 -38.41
C LEU A 13 36.35 4.40 -37.83
N LEU A 14 37.68 4.45 -37.87
CA LEU A 14 38.54 3.44 -37.24
C LEU A 14 38.43 3.46 -35.71
N ALA A 15 38.39 4.65 -35.10
CA ALA A 15 38.20 4.80 -33.66
C ALA A 15 36.82 4.30 -33.20
N ALA A 16 35.76 4.58 -33.97
CA ALA A 16 34.41 4.08 -33.71
C ALA A 16 34.32 2.55 -33.86
N GLY A 17 34.98 1.98 -34.88
CA GLY A 17 35.03 0.53 -35.09
C GLY A 17 35.74 -0.22 -33.95
N ILE A 18 36.82 0.35 -33.41
CA ILE A 18 37.56 -0.21 -32.27
C ILE A 18 36.74 -0.13 -30.98
N LEU A 19 36.01 0.97 -30.76
CA LEU A 19 35.10 1.13 -29.60
C LEU A 19 33.93 0.14 -29.64
N ILE A 20 33.36 -0.12 -30.82
CA ILE A 20 32.29 -1.11 -31.00
C ILE A 20 32.82 -2.53 -30.78
N LEU A 21 34.00 -2.86 -31.30
CA LEU A 21 34.64 -4.16 -31.06
C LEU A 21 34.98 -4.37 -29.58
N PHE A 22 35.42 -3.33 -28.88
CA PHE A 22 35.70 -3.40 -27.44
C PHE A 22 34.42 -3.55 -26.60
N ALA A 23 33.31 -2.90 -27.00
CA ALA A 23 32.01 -3.07 -26.37
C ALA A 23 31.43 -4.48 -26.61
N CYS A 24 31.54 -5.01 -27.83
CA CYS A 24 31.09 -6.38 -28.15
C CYS A 24 31.92 -7.48 -27.47
N ALA A 25 33.20 -7.22 -27.18
CA ALA A 25 34.08 -8.20 -26.54
C ALA A 25 34.00 -8.21 -25.00
N ASN A 26 33.55 -7.11 -24.37
CA ASN A 26 33.60 -6.95 -22.90
C ASN A 26 32.24 -6.90 -22.18
N PHE A 27 31.11 -6.97 -22.90
CA PHE A 27 29.80 -7.16 -22.29
C PHE A 27 29.40 -8.64 -22.28
N PRO A 28 29.24 -9.29 -21.11
CA PRO A 28 28.73 -10.64 -21.04
C PRO A 28 27.25 -10.65 -21.48
N THR A 29 26.93 -11.52 -22.44
CA THR A 29 25.57 -11.83 -22.85
C THR A 29 24.78 -12.35 -21.64
N TYR A 30 23.76 -11.61 -21.23
CA TYR A 30 22.83 -12.00 -20.17
C TYR A 30 22.00 -13.20 -20.66
N LEU A 31 22.41 -14.41 -20.29
CA LEU A 31 21.62 -15.63 -20.46
C LEU A 31 20.72 -15.82 -19.22
N PRO A 32 19.46 -16.25 -19.37
CA PRO A 32 18.57 -16.52 -18.24
C PRO A 32 19.10 -17.70 -17.41
N PRO A 33 18.82 -17.75 -16.09
CA PRO A 33 19.44 -18.71 -15.19
C PRO A 33 19.00 -20.15 -15.48
N GLN A 34 19.96 -20.99 -15.84
CA GLN A 34 19.82 -22.45 -15.86
C GLN A 34 19.74 -22.99 -14.42
N PRO A 35 18.90 -24.00 -14.13
CA PRO A 35 18.78 -24.60 -12.81
C PRO A 35 20.07 -25.33 -12.42
N SER A 36 20.53 -25.07 -11.19
CA SER A 36 21.74 -25.64 -10.58
C SER A 36 21.83 -27.17 -10.69
N PRO A 37 23.04 -27.73 -10.91
CA PRO A 37 23.23 -29.16 -11.07
C PRO A 37 23.02 -29.90 -9.74
N ARG A 38 22.23 -30.97 -9.81
CA ARG A 38 22.06 -31.95 -8.73
C ARG A 38 23.42 -32.48 -8.30
N LEU A 39 23.70 -32.41 -7.01
CA LEU A 39 24.84 -33.07 -6.37
C LEU A 39 24.74 -34.58 -6.64
N SER A 40 25.52 -35.08 -7.60
CA SER A 40 25.68 -36.51 -7.87
C SER A 40 26.64 -37.09 -6.84
N SER A 41 26.11 -37.68 -5.77
CA SER A 41 26.90 -38.54 -4.89
C SER A 41 27.19 -39.86 -5.63
N ARG A 42 28.36 -39.93 -6.27
CA ARG A 42 29.01 -41.21 -6.62
C ARG A 42 29.43 -41.88 -5.31
N CYS A 43 28.79 -42.99 -4.95
CA CYS A 43 29.38 -43.96 -4.02
C CYS A 43 29.68 -45.23 -4.83
N SER A 44 30.97 -45.49 -4.94
CA SER A 44 31.61 -46.69 -5.46
C SER A 44 31.19 -47.93 -4.70
N ALA A 45 30.88 -49.00 -5.43
CA ALA A 45 30.69 -50.33 -4.90
C ALA A 45 32.05 -50.99 -4.64
N SER A 46 32.32 -51.34 -3.39
CA SER A 46 33.32 -52.36 -3.03
C SER A 46 33.00 -52.98 -1.66
N SER A 47 32.64 -54.27 -1.73
CA SER A 47 32.96 -55.36 -0.79
C SER A 47 32.64 -55.28 0.71
N SER A 48 31.79 -56.23 1.11
CA SER A 48 31.88 -57.13 2.28
C SER A 48 31.88 -56.55 3.70
N SER A 49 30.78 -56.76 4.43
CA SER A 49 30.67 -57.75 5.53
C SER A 49 29.65 -57.29 6.59
N SER A 50 29.03 -58.29 7.20
CA SER A 50 27.90 -58.29 8.11
C SER A 50 28.09 -57.52 9.43
N SER A 51 27.05 -56.81 9.89
CA SER A 51 26.44 -57.02 11.23
C SER A 51 25.26 -56.07 11.49
N ASN A 52 24.30 -56.57 12.27
CA ASN A 52 23.00 -55.99 12.62
C ASN A 52 23.07 -54.61 13.30
N SER A 53 22.18 -53.70 12.92
CA SER A 53 21.25 -53.05 13.87
C SER A 53 20.20 -52.19 13.16
N SER A 54 19.03 -52.17 13.77
CA SER A 54 17.76 -51.58 13.38
C SER A 54 17.77 -50.04 13.27
N ALA A 55 17.30 -49.49 12.15
CA ALA A 55 16.76 -48.13 12.09
C ALA A 55 15.77 -47.92 10.92
N CYS A 56 14.54 -47.57 11.29
CA CYS A 56 13.52 -46.79 10.58
C CYS A 56 13.49 -46.80 9.03
N LYS A 57 12.55 -47.57 8.48
CA LYS A 57 12.00 -47.33 7.14
C LYS A 57 11.14 -46.06 7.14
N SER A 58 11.71 -44.92 6.77
CA SER A 58 10.95 -43.78 6.27
C SER A 58 10.56 -44.06 4.81
N ARG A 59 9.33 -44.55 4.60
CA ARG A 59 8.70 -44.53 3.28
C ARG A 59 8.44 -43.07 2.93
N LYS A 60 9.07 -42.61 1.84
CA LYS A 60 8.76 -41.35 1.16
C LYS A 60 7.26 -41.23 0.93
N ILE A 61 6.57 -40.43 1.75
CA ILE A 61 5.34 -39.76 1.36
C ILE A 61 5.77 -38.51 0.60
N ALA A 62 6.23 -38.72 -0.63
CA ALA A 62 6.47 -37.67 -1.61
C ALA A 62 5.32 -37.75 -2.61
N GLY A 63 4.15 -37.32 -2.18
CA GLY A 63 2.94 -37.33 -2.99
C GLY A 63 1.80 -36.70 -2.20
N ILE A 64 1.22 -35.66 -2.79
CA ILE A 64 0.04 -34.91 -2.34
C ILE A 64 0.38 -33.75 -1.40
N LEU A 65 0.68 -32.59 -2.01
CA LEU A 65 0.21 -31.23 -1.70
C LEU A 65 0.99 -30.25 -2.60
N LYS A 66 0.75 -30.31 -3.91
CA LYS A 66 1.12 -29.18 -4.79
C LYS A 66 0.02 -28.14 -4.61
N GLN A 67 0.30 -27.09 -3.84
CA GLN A 67 -0.49 -25.86 -3.95
C GLN A 67 -0.37 -25.34 -5.39
N PRO A 68 -1.43 -24.72 -5.95
CA PRO A 68 -1.30 -24.01 -7.21
C PRO A 68 -0.19 -22.95 -7.06
N PRO A 69 0.67 -22.76 -8.07
CA PRO A 69 1.62 -21.66 -8.03
C PRO A 69 0.85 -20.35 -7.84
N ASN A 70 1.40 -19.44 -7.03
CA ASN A 70 0.88 -18.08 -6.95
C ASN A 70 0.69 -17.54 -8.37
N PRO A 71 -0.47 -16.94 -8.71
CA PRO A 71 -0.71 -16.45 -10.05
C PRO A 71 0.38 -15.45 -10.42
N THR A 72 0.96 -15.63 -11.62
CA THR A 72 1.97 -14.73 -12.16
C THR A 72 1.43 -13.31 -12.24
N ALA A 73 2.30 -12.30 -12.22
CA ALA A 73 1.89 -10.89 -12.37
C ALA A 73 1.01 -10.68 -13.62
N GLU A 74 1.33 -11.41 -14.70
CA GLU A 74 0.55 -11.41 -15.94
C GLU A 74 -0.85 -12.03 -15.78
N SER A 75 -0.97 -13.17 -15.08
CA SER A 75 -2.27 -13.78 -14.77
C SER A 75 -3.15 -12.89 -13.90
N ARG A 76 -2.56 -12.17 -12.93
CA ARG A 76 -3.29 -11.20 -12.10
C ARG A 76 -3.78 -10.01 -12.92
N ARG A 77 -2.92 -9.47 -13.79
CA ARG A 77 -3.27 -8.38 -14.69
C ARG A 77 -4.46 -8.74 -15.59
N LEU A 78 -4.41 -9.90 -16.25
CA LEU A 78 -5.50 -10.38 -17.12
C LEU A 78 -6.82 -10.54 -16.35
N ARG A 79 -6.76 -10.97 -15.08
CA ARG A 79 -7.95 -11.06 -14.21
C ARG A 79 -8.58 -9.69 -13.99
N HIS A 80 -7.78 -8.68 -13.63
CA HIS A 80 -8.29 -7.32 -13.37
C HIS A 80 -8.82 -6.63 -14.63
N GLU A 81 -8.19 -6.87 -15.80
CA GLU A 81 -8.64 -6.31 -17.08
C GLU A 81 -10.01 -6.86 -17.55
N SER A 82 -10.35 -8.08 -17.13
CA SER A 82 -11.61 -8.77 -17.47
C SER A 82 -12.64 -8.78 -16.32
N ALA A 83 -12.32 -8.16 -15.19
CA ALA A 83 -13.17 -8.17 -14.00
C ALA A 83 -14.50 -7.45 -14.24
N THR A 84 -15.58 -8.05 -13.73
CA THR A 84 -16.93 -7.48 -13.72
C THR A 84 -17.46 -7.47 -12.30
N PRO A 85 -18.19 -6.42 -11.88
CA PRO A 85 -18.73 -6.34 -10.53
C PRO A 85 -19.77 -7.45 -10.32
N GLN A 86 -19.75 -8.10 -9.17
CA GLN A 86 -20.65 -9.19 -8.78
C GLN A 86 -21.57 -8.80 -7.61
N HIS A 87 -21.21 -7.76 -6.88
CA HIS A 87 -21.94 -7.24 -5.73
C HIS A 87 -22.15 -5.71 -5.84
N PRO A 88 -23.28 -5.15 -5.36
CA PRO A 88 -23.54 -3.71 -5.40
C PRO A 88 -22.47 -2.84 -4.73
N LEU A 89 -21.71 -3.38 -3.78
CA LEU A 89 -20.67 -2.68 -3.05
C LEU A 89 -19.25 -2.89 -3.60
N ASP A 90 -19.07 -3.72 -4.64
CA ASP A 90 -17.75 -3.97 -5.23
C ASP A 90 -17.12 -2.66 -5.73
N PRO A 91 -15.80 -2.46 -5.53
CA PRO A 91 -15.10 -1.29 -6.04
C PRO A 91 -15.24 -1.18 -7.57
N LEU A 92 -14.95 0.00 -8.11
CA LEU A 92 -14.95 0.20 -9.56
C LEU A 92 -13.90 -0.70 -10.21
N THR A 93 -14.28 -1.42 -11.27
CA THR A 93 -13.31 -2.24 -12.02
C THR A 93 -12.45 -1.39 -12.94
N ILE A 94 -11.36 -1.94 -13.49
CA ILE A 94 -10.52 -1.25 -14.49
C ILE A 94 -11.35 -0.77 -15.69
N GLN A 95 -12.34 -1.56 -16.12
CA GLN A 95 -13.22 -1.20 -17.23
C GLN A 95 -14.13 -0.03 -16.87
N GLU A 96 -14.69 -0.03 -15.66
CA GLU A 96 -15.52 1.07 -15.16
C GLU A 96 -14.70 2.35 -15.00
N LEU A 97 -13.50 2.27 -14.42
CA LEU A 97 -12.59 3.41 -14.27
C LEU A 97 -12.17 4.00 -15.63
N ASN A 98 -11.86 3.16 -16.62
CA ASN A 98 -11.54 3.64 -17.96
C ASN A 98 -12.72 4.36 -18.64
N LYS A 99 -13.96 3.87 -18.44
CA LYS A 99 -15.18 4.55 -18.92
C LYS A 99 -15.35 5.90 -18.22
N VAL A 100 -15.21 5.94 -16.90
CA VAL A 100 -15.31 7.17 -16.10
C VAL A 100 -14.27 8.19 -16.55
N ARG A 101 -13.01 7.77 -16.69
CA ARG A 101 -11.92 8.59 -17.23
C ARG A 101 -12.28 9.15 -18.60
N HIS A 102 -12.79 8.32 -19.51
CA HIS A 102 -13.17 8.74 -20.84
C HIS A 102 -14.30 9.78 -20.82
N VAL A 103 -15.34 9.57 -20.00
CA VAL A 103 -16.47 10.49 -19.85
C VAL A 103 -16.00 11.84 -19.32
N ILE A 104 -15.20 11.85 -18.24
CA ILE A 104 -14.66 13.08 -17.64
C ILE A 104 -13.79 13.82 -18.66
N ASN A 105 -12.79 13.17 -19.25
CA ASN A 105 -11.88 13.81 -20.21
C ASN A 105 -12.58 14.26 -21.50
N SER A 106 -13.74 13.67 -21.82
CA SER A 106 -14.53 14.03 -22.99
C SER A 106 -15.55 15.13 -22.75
N HIS A 107 -15.78 15.51 -21.50
CA HIS A 107 -16.82 16.45 -21.12
C HIS A 107 -16.43 17.90 -21.48
N HIS A 108 -17.40 18.72 -21.88
CA HIS A 108 -17.17 20.09 -22.36
C HIS A 108 -16.52 20.99 -21.30
N LEU A 109 -16.75 20.73 -20.01
CA LEU A 109 -16.11 21.43 -18.89
C LEU A 109 -14.57 21.33 -18.92
N PHE A 110 -14.04 20.20 -19.40
CA PHE A 110 -12.61 19.90 -19.36
C PHE A 110 -11.94 19.93 -20.74
N LYS A 111 -12.72 19.96 -21.83
CA LYS A 111 -12.22 20.00 -23.22
C LYS A 111 -11.92 21.38 -23.78
N SER A 112 -12.32 22.47 -23.11
CA SER A 112 -12.08 23.80 -23.65
C SER A 112 -10.57 24.07 -23.75
N PRO A 113 -10.05 24.70 -24.82
CA PRO A 113 -8.65 25.11 -24.90
C PRO A 113 -8.24 26.11 -23.80
N SER A 114 -9.22 26.71 -23.10
CA SER A 114 -9.01 27.53 -21.90
C SER A 114 -9.10 26.76 -20.58
N SER A 115 -9.49 25.48 -20.60
CA SER A 115 -9.61 24.65 -19.39
C SER A 115 -8.23 24.12 -19.00
N SER A 116 -7.83 24.35 -17.75
CA SER A 116 -6.66 23.70 -17.17
C SER A 116 -6.86 22.19 -17.11
N ALA A 117 -5.75 21.43 -17.20
CA ALA A 117 -5.78 19.98 -17.03
C ALA A 117 -6.56 19.59 -15.76
N VAL A 118 -7.43 18.58 -15.87
CA VAL A 118 -8.20 18.08 -14.74
C VAL A 118 -7.34 17.13 -13.91
N ALA A 119 -7.31 17.36 -12.59
CA ALA A 119 -6.69 16.46 -11.62
C ALA A 119 -7.78 15.74 -10.82
N LEU A 120 -7.78 14.42 -10.83
CA LEU A 120 -8.71 13.58 -10.07
C LEU A 120 -8.08 13.18 -8.75
N HIS A 121 -8.59 13.76 -7.66
CA HIS A 121 -8.13 13.50 -6.30
C HIS A 121 -8.78 12.27 -5.67
N THR A 122 -9.93 11.87 -6.18
CA THR A 122 -10.65 10.67 -5.75
C THR A 122 -11.48 10.16 -6.92
N VAL A 123 -11.49 8.85 -7.13
CA VAL A 123 -12.45 8.17 -8.00
C VAL A 123 -12.83 6.85 -7.33
N VAL A 124 -14.07 6.77 -6.84
CA VAL A 124 -14.58 5.60 -6.09
C VAL A 124 -16.00 5.28 -6.52
N LEU A 125 -16.49 4.10 -6.15
CA LEU A 125 -17.91 3.77 -6.29
C LEU A 125 -18.74 4.75 -5.43
N GLU A 126 -19.71 5.41 -6.05
CA GLU A 126 -20.80 6.05 -5.33
C GLU A 126 -21.74 4.95 -4.83
N GLU A 127 -21.65 4.62 -3.54
CA GLU A 127 -22.37 3.50 -2.98
C GLU A 127 -23.89 3.66 -3.15
N PRO A 128 -24.61 2.63 -3.63
CA PRO A 128 -26.06 2.68 -3.74
C PRO A 128 -26.72 2.93 -2.38
N PRO A 129 -27.95 3.47 -2.34
CA PRO A 129 -28.69 3.63 -1.10
C PRO A 129 -28.75 2.32 -0.31
N LYS A 130 -28.56 2.39 1.01
CA LYS A 130 -28.55 1.22 1.91
C LYS A 130 -29.76 0.30 1.69
N SER A 131 -30.95 0.86 1.45
CA SER A 131 -32.17 0.09 1.19
C SER A 131 -32.16 -0.69 -0.13
N ALA A 132 -31.41 -0.24 -1.15
CA ALA A 132 -31.22 -0.98 -2.38
C ALA A 132 -30.26 -2.16 -2.15
N VAL A 133 -29.15 -1.93 -1.44
CA VAL A 133 -28.16 -2.97 -1.12
C VAL A 133 -28.77 -4.07 -0.23
N LEU A 134 -29.58 -3.70 0.77
CA LEU A 134 -30.23 -4.68 1.66
C LEU A 134 -31.34 -5.50 0.98
N ARG A 135 -31.92 -5.01 -0.12
CA ARG A 135 -32.94 -5.74 -0.89
C ARG A 135 -32.34 -6.62 -1.98
N TRP A 136 -31.12 -6.31 -2.42
CA TRP A 136 -30.43 -7.06 -3.46
C TRP A 136 -30.00 -8.44 -2.94
N SER A 137 -30.17 -9.46 -3.78
CA SER A 137 -29.67 -10.81 -3.56
C SER A 137 -28.84 -11.28 -4.77
N PRO A 138 -27.88 -12.21 -4.58
CA PRO A 138 -27.14 -12.79 -5.69
C PRO A 138 -28.07 -13.35 -6.77
N GLY A 139 -27.89 -12.89 -8.02
CA GLY A 139 -28.74 -13.20 -9.17
C GLY A 139 -29.66 -12.05 -9.58
N ASP A 140 -29.93 -11.10 -8.69
CA ASP A 140 -30.63 -9.87 -9.05
C ASP A 140 -29.73 -8.95 -9.89
N PRO A 141 -30.30 -8.16 -10.82
CA PRO A 141 -29.57 -7.11 -11.51
C PRO A 141 -28.92 -6.15 -10.53
N LEU A 142 -27.68 -5.74 -10.80
CA LEU A 142 -27.01 -4.74 -9.98
C LEU A 142 -27.77 -3.40 -10.07
N PRO A 143 -27.87 -2.64 -8.96
CA PRO A 143 -28.36 -1.26 -9.03
C PRO A 143 -27.44 -0.43 -9.94
N PRO A 144 -27.91 0.71 -10.48
CA PRO A 144 -27.10 1.59 -11.29
C PRO A 144 -25.78 1.91 -10.61
N ARG A 145 -24.67 1.60 -11.29
CA ARG A 145 -23.32 1.83 -10.77
C ARG A 145 -22.87 3.22 -11.18
N LYS A 146 -22.62 4.06 -10.18
CA LYS A 146 -22.14 5.42 -10.36
C LYS A 146 -20.75 5.55 -9.74
N ALA A 147 -19.90 6.35 -10.37
CA ALA A 147 -18.61 6.72 -9.83
C ALA A 147 -18.71 8.12 -9.24
N PHE A 148 -18.27 8.27 -7.98
CA PHE A 148 -18.05 9.57 -7.37
C PHE A 148 -16.59 9.97 -7.57
N ALA A 149 -16.36 11.18 -8.05
CA ALA A 149 -15.02 11.72 -8.18
C ALA A 149 -14.92 13.15 -7.63
N ILE A 150 -13.79 13.44 -7.00
CA ILE A 150 -13.42 14.81 -6.63
C ILE A 150 -12.36 15.26 -7.62
N ALA A 151 -12.67 16.27 -8.41
CA ALA A 151 -11.81 16.80 -9.45
C ALA A 151 -11.39 18.24 -9.15
N ARG A 152 -10.19 18.62 -9.55
CA ARG A 152 -9.74 20.01 -9.57
C ARG A 152 -9.43 20.44 -11.00
N SER A 153 -9.92 21.61 -11.39
CA SER A 153 -9.65 22.23 -12.69
C SER A 153 -9.81 23.74 -12.59
N GLY A 154 -8.80 24.49 -13.06
CA GLY A 154 -8.84 25.95 -13.05
C GLY A 154 -8.94 26.59 -11.66
N GLY A 155 -8.44 25.91 -10.62
CA GLY A 155 -8.53 26.33 -9.21
C GLY A 155 -9.80 25.87 -8.49
N ASP A 156 -10.87 25.56 -9.23
CA ASP A 156 -12.14 25.07 -8.69
C ASP A 156 -12.03 23.59 -8.27
N THR A 157 -12.68 23.23 -7.16
CA THR A 157 -12.95 21.83 -6.79
C THR A 157 -14.37 21.46 -7.19
N LEU A 158 -14.51 20.39 -7.99
CA LEU A 158 -15.76 19.88 -8.52
C LEU A 158 -16.06 18.50 -7.92
N LEU A 159 -17.31 18.30 -7.53
CA LEU A 159 -17.86 17.01 -7.12
C LEU A 159 -18.57 16.42 -8.34
N LEU A 160 -18.06 15.30 -8.83
CA LEU A 160 -18.55 14.64 -10.03
C LEU A 160 -19.26 13.34 -9.67
N SER A 161 -20.41 13.11 -10.27
CA SER A 161 -21.10 11.80 -10.25
C SER A 161 -21.26 11.35 -11.70
N VAL A 162 -20.70 10.20 -12.03
CA VAL A 162 -20.71 9.63 -13.39
C VAL A 162 -21.46 8.30 -13.37
N ASP A 163 -22.56 8.21 -14.10
CA ASP A 163 -23.23 6.93 -14.33
C ASP A 163 -22.42 6.10 -15.33
N VAL A 164 -21.97 4.92 -14.91
CA VAL A 164 -21.04 4.08 -15.69
C VAL A 164 -21.73 3.46 -16.91
N ALA A 165 -23.05 3.27 -16.86
CA ALA A 165 -23.81 2.65 -17.93
C ALA A 165 -24.27 3.68 -18.97
N SER A 166 -24.86 4.79 -18.53
CA SER A 166 -25.37 5.83 -19.43
C SER A 166 -24.27 6.80 -19.90
N GLY A 167 -23.19 6.95 -19.14
CA GLY A 167 -22.16 7.97 -19.37
C GLY A 167 -22.61 9.38 -18.98
N GLU A 168 -23.74 9.51 -18.29
CA GLU A 168 -24.21 10.80 -17.76
C GLU A 168 -23.29 11.30 -16.65
N LEU A 169 -22.84 12.55 -16.79
CA LEU A 169 -21.98 13.22 -15.81
C LEU A 169 -22.76 14.38 -15.18
N LYS A 170 -22.89 14.33 -13.85
CA LYS A 170 -23.33 15.46 -13.03
C LYS A 170 -22.11 16.10 -12.38
N ALA A 171 -22.02 17.42 -12.44
CA ALA A 171 -20.95 18.19 -11.81
C ALA A 171 -21.56 19.27 -10.91
N ASP A 172 -21.18 19.26 -9.63
CA ASP A 172 -21.53 20.28 -8.64
C ASP A 172 -20.23 20.95 -8.15
N ARG A 173 -20.25 22.25 -7.84
CA ARG A 173 -19.07 22.92 -7.24
C ARG A 173 -19.01 22.62 -5.75
N ALA A 174 -17.82 22.27 -5.27
CA ALA A 174 -17.63 21.99 -3.85
C ALA A 174 -17.95 23.21 -2.98
N SER A 175 -17.57 24.42 -3.41
CA SER A 175 -17.84 25.69 -2.71
C SER A 175 -19.32 25.94 -2.40
N ASP A 176 -20.22 25.38 -3.22
CA ASP A 176 -21.66 25.54 -3.05
C ASP A 176 -22.21 24.66 -1.90
N SER A 177 -21.43 23.66 -1.48
CA SER A 177 -21.79 22.65 -0.48
C SER A 177 -20.91 22.65 0.78
N SER A 178 -19.64 23.05 0.65
CA SER A 178 -18.68 23.21 1.73
C SER A 178 -17.77 24.40 1.40
N PRO A 179 -17.80 25.49 2.19
CA PRO A 179 -17.09 26.72 1.85
C PRO A 179 -15.58 26.65 2.07
N SER A 180 -15.04 25.55 2.60
CA SER A 180 -13.62 25.45 3.00
C SER A 180 -13.03 24.06 2.77
N GLY A 181 -11.73 24.03 2.48
CA GLY A 181 -10.90 22.83 2.42
C GLY A 181 -10.49 22.40 1.01
N TYR A 182 -9.44 21.59 0.93
CA TYR A 182 -8.92 21.01 -0.30
C TYR A 182 -9.04 19.47 -0.26
N PRO A 183 -9.11 18.81 -1.42
CA PRO A 183 -9.16 17.35 -1.46
C PRO A 183 -7.81 16.72 -1.10
N THR A 184 -7.84 15.41 -0.81
CA THR A 184 -6.68 14.54 -0.62
C THR A 184 -5.65 14.75 -1.73
N MET A 185 -4.37 14.85 -1.40
CA MET A 185 -3.30 15.02 -2.39
C MET A 185 -3.20 13.80 -3.32
N THR A 186 -2.97 14.07 -4.60
CA THR A 186 -2.61 13.01 -5.56
C THR A 186 -1.15 12.60 -5.37
N VAL A 187 -0.77 11.44 -5.91
CA VAL A 187 0.64 11.01 -5.94
C VAL A 187 1.48 12.00 -6.75
N GLU A 188 0.90 12.58 -7.80
CA GLU A 188 1.50 13.61 -8.63
C GLU A 188 1.70 14.93 -7.87
N ASP A 189 0.74 15.35 -7.03
CA ASP A 189 0.90 16.52 -6.15
C ASP A 189 2.07 16.31 -5.19
N MET A 190 2.12 15.17 -4.50
CA MET A 190 3.18 14.84 -3.55
C MET A 190 4.55 14.81 -4.24
N THR A 191 4.64 14.15 -5.40
CA THR A 191 5.87 14.07 -6.19
C THR A 191 6.33 15.45 -6.64
N SER A 192 5.41 16.27 -7.18
CA SER A 192 5.71 17.61 -7.63
C SER A 192 6.21 18.50 -6.49
N ALA A 193 5.58 18.41 -5.31
CA ALA A 193 5.95 19.17 -4.13
C ALA A 193 7.33 18.77 -3.58
N THR A 194 7.66 17.47 -3.58
CA THR A 194 9.00 16.97 -3.20
C THR A 194 10.12 17.59 -4.05
N TRP A 195 9.88 17.76 -5.36
CA TRP A 195 10.91 18.25 -6.29
C TRP A 195 10.93 19.77 -6.46
N ALA A 196 9.83 20.47 -6.18
CA ALA A 196 9.71 21.92 -6.37
C ALA A 196 10.85 22.75 -5.72
N PRO A 197 11.33 22.45 -4.49
CA PRO A 197 12.43 23.22 -3.88
C PRO A 197 13.69 23.27 -4.73
N PHE A 198 14.04 22.19 -5.43
CA PHE A 198 15.28 22.08 -6.20
C PHE A 198 15.33 23.01 -7.43
N ALA A 199 14.19 23.54 -7.86
CA ALA A 199 14.14 24.56 -8.90
C ALA A 199 14.60 25.94 -8.42
N SER A 200 14.62 26.18 -7.09
CA SER A 200 15.05 27.44 -6.50
C SER A 200 16.57 27.46 -6.28
N ALA A 201 17.24 28.43 -6.92
CA ALA A 201 18.66 28.67 -6.71
C ALA A 201 18.99 29.05 -5.26
N ASP A 202 18.07 29.74 -4.57
CA ASP A 202 18.24 30.14 -3.17
C ASP A 202 18.12 28.95 -2.23
N PHE A 203 17.18 28.02 -2.49
CA PHE A 203 17.10 26.76 -1.75
C PHE A 203 18.38 25.94 -1.93
N ASN A 204 18.82 25.76 -3.18
CA ASN A 204 20.03 25.00 -3.49
C ASN A 204 21.26 25.57 -2.76
N ARG A 205 21.45 26.90 -2.78
CA ARG A 205 22.52 27.56 -2.03
C ARG A 205 22.40 27.34 -0.52
N THR A 206 21.19 27.48 0.01
CA THR A 206 20.88 27.32 1.44
C THR A 206 21.22 25.91 1.96
N VAL A 207 21.04 24.89 1.12
CA VAL A 207 21.39 23.50 1.45
C VAL A 207 22.89 23.25 1.31
N THR A 208 23.53 23.76 0.27
CA THR A 208 24.99 23.61 0.10
C THR A 208 25.77 24.37 1.18
N ASP A 209 25.29 25.53 1.63
CA ASP A 209 25.89 26.30 2.71
C ASP A 209 25.85 25.55 4.06
N ARG A 210 24.93 24.58 4.19
CA ARG A 210 24.85 23.63 5.32
C ARG A 210 25.73 22.39 5.15
N GLY A 211 26.48 22.30 4.06
CA GLY A 211 27.40 21.19 3.81
C GLY A 211 26.72 19.90 3.34
N VAL A 212 25.51 19.98 2.76
CA VAL A 212 24.81 18.84 2.15
C VAL A 212 24.85 18.96 0.64
N GLU A 213 25.31 17.91 -0.03
CA GLU A 213 25.26 17.80 -1.49
C GLU A 213 23.81 17.63 -1.95
N LEU A 214 23.39 18.32 -3.02
CA LEU A 214 22.00 18.26 -3.49
C LEU A 214 21.55 16.85 -3.89
N SER A 215 22.48 15.98 -4.30
CA SER A 215 22.20 14.57 -4.61
C SER A 215 21.79 13.75 -3.39
N ASP A 216 22.16 14.22 -2.19
CA ASP A 216 21.91 13.53 -0.92
C ASP A 216 20.72 14.14 -0.17
N VAL A 217 19.90 14.97 -0.81
CA VAL A 217 18.74 15.63 -0.19
C VAL A 217 17.47 14.90 -0.57
N ALA A 218 16.68 14.52 0.44
CA ALA A 218 15.30 14.07 0.27
C ALA A 218 14.36 15.08 0.91
N CYS A 219 13.26 15.40 0.25
CA CYS A 219 12.28 16.35 0.77
C CYS A 219 10.88 15.72 0.83
N LEU A 220 10.11 16.06 1.86
CA LEU A 220 8.77 15.56 2.08
C LEU A 220 7.76 16.70 2.17
N PRO A 221 6.62 16.59 1.46
CA PRO A 221 5.49 17.50 1.59
C PRO A 221 4.67 17.19 2.84
N ILE A 222 4.51 18.20 3.69
CA ILE A 222 3.89 18.16 5.00
C ILE A 222 2.68 19.09 4.96
N SER A 223 1.50 18.53 5.18
CA SER A 223 0.27 19.31 5.28
C SER A 223 0.39 20.37 6.38
N LEU A 224 -0.11 21.57 6.10
CA LEU A 224 0.09 22.72 6.98
C LEU A 224 -1.10 23.03 7.90
N GLY A 225 -2.20 22.29 7.81
CA GLY A 225 -3.45 22.62 8.50
C GLY A 225 -3.96 24.04 8.17
N TRP A 226 -4.56 24.70 9.16
CA TRP A 226 -5.02 26.09 9.04
C TRP A 226 -4.68 26.88 10.31
N PHE A 227 -3.90 27.95 10.16
CA PHE A 227 -3.40 28.78 11.28
C PHE A 227 -3.75 30.26 11.13
N GLY A 228 -4.78 30.57 10.35
CA GLY A 228 -5.30 31.92 10.15
C GLY A 228 -5.44 32.29 8.68
N LYS A 229 -5.85 33.54 8.43
CA LYS A 229 -6.33 33.98 7.10
C LYS A 229 -5.24 34.25 6.07
N LYS A 230 -3.97 34.31 6.47
CA LYS A 230 -2.87 34.67 5.56
C LYS A 230 -2.68 33.63 4.45
N GLU A 231 -3.07 32.39 4.72
CA GLU A 231 -2.87 31.22 3.85
C GLU A 231 -4.19 30.74 3.23
N GLU A 232 -5.30 31.47 3.44
CA GLU A 232 -6.59 31.19 2.79
C GLU A 232 -6.51 31.39 1.28
N ASP A 233 -7.43 30.75 0.56
CA ASP A 233 -7.56 30.80 -0.92
C ASP A 233 -6.36 30.28 -1.72
N ARG A 234 -5.39 29.63 -1.05
CA ARG A 234 -4.24 28.99 -1.71
C ARG A 234 -4.06 27.56 -1.22
N ARG A 235 -3.68 26.66 -2.13
CA ARG A 235 -3.39 25.26 -1.80
C ARG A 235 -1.91 25.12 -1.46
N LEU A 236 -1.52 25.63 -0.30
CA LEU A 236 -0.13 25.61 0.14
C LEU A 236 0.27 24.24 0.68
N ILE A 237 1.57 23.99 0.72
CA ILE A 237 2.18 22.88 1.45
C ILE A 237 3.55 23.29 1.97
N LYS A 238 3.95 22.75 3.12
CA LYS A 238 5.30 22.95 3.64
C LYS A 238 6.16 21.75 3.30
N VAL A 239 7.37 22.00 2.83
CA VAL A 239 8.32 20.98 2.43
C VAL A 239 9.50 21.04 3.38
N GLN A 240 9.79 19.91 4.02
CA GLN A 240 10.95 19.74 4.89
C GLN A 240 11.90 18.72 4.27
N CYS A 241 13.20 18.92 4.49
CA CYS A 241 14.22 18.14 3.83
C CYS A 241 15.17 17.49 4.82
N TYR A 242 15.75 16.39 4.38
CA TYR A 242 16.56 15.46 5.15
C TYR A 242 17.80 15.10 4.32
N SER A 243 18.88 14.71 5.01
CA SER A 243 20.06 14.16 4.36
C SER A 243 19.99 12.64 4.27
N MET A 244 20.08 12.10 3.06
CA MET A 244 20.22 10.66 2.78
C MET A 244 21.67 10.18 2.84
N LYS A 245 22.63 11.06 3.12
CA LYS A 245 24.04 10.71 3.07
C LYS A 245 24.35 9.59 4.07
N ASP A 246 25.01 8.54 3.60
CA ASP A 246 25.47 7.38 4.39
C ASP A 246 24.39 6.56 5.12
N THR A 247 23.09 6.79 4.87
CA THR A 247 22.00 5.98 5.45
C THR A 247 20.73 5.99 4.61
N VAL A 248 19.95 4.91 4.63
CA VAL A 248 18.59 4.89 4.07
C VAL A 248 17.56 5.50 5.01
N ASN A 249 17.89 5.64 6.28
CA ASN A 249 17.01 6.19 7.29
C ASN A 249 17.15 7.72 7.37
N PHE A 250 16.68 8.40 6.33
CA PHE A 250 16.83 9.85 6.21
C PHE A 250 16.00 10.61 7.24
N TYR A 251 14.92 10.03 7.79
CA TYR A 251 14.13 10.64 8.87
C TYR A 251 14.97 10.93 10.12
N MET A 252 16.06 10.19 10.35
CA MET A 252 17.02 10.45 11.44
C MET A 252 18.01 11.58 11.12
N ARG A 253 17.92 12.22 9.96
CA ARG A 253 18.87 13.23 9.49
C ARG A 253 18.17 14.48 8.95
N PRO A 254 17.27 15.12 9.72
CA PRO A 254 16.58 16.32 9.29
C PRO A 254 17.56 17.49 9.06
N ILE A 255 17.25 18.31 8.05
CA ILE A 255 17.88 19.61 7.84
C ILE A 255 17.04 20.64 8.62
N GLU A 256 17.27 20.67 9.93
CA GLU A 256 16.38 21.38 10.85
C GLU A 256 16.31 22.91 10.65
N GLY A 257 15.13 23.45 10.99
CA GLY A 257 14.76 24.84 10.82
C GLY A 257 14.87 25.40 9.40
N LEU A 258 14.88 24.53 8.39
CA LEU A 258 14.65 24.87 6.98
C LEU A 258 13.26 24.38 6.57
N THR A 259 12.40 25.29 6.12
CA THR A 259 11.05 24.96 5.64
C THR A 259 10.77 25.75 4.37
N VAL A 260 10.27 25.06 3.35
CA VAL A 260 9.93 25.65 2.06
C VAL A 260 8.42 25.62 1.88
N VAL A 261 7.78 26.76 1.66
CA VAL A 261 6.36 26.84 1.35
C VAL A 261 6.18 26.77 -0.16
N VAL A 262 5.40 25.81 -0.63
CA VAL A 262 5.12 25.57 -2.05
C VAL A 262 3.63 25.73 -2.29
N ASP A 263 3.26 26.34 -3.41
CA ASP A 263 1.88 26.36 -3.89
C ASP A 263 1.63 25.13 -4.78
N LEU A 264 0.70 24.26 -4.37
CA LEU A 264 0.42 23.00 -5.07
C LEU A 264 -0.31 23.20 -6.40
N ASP A 265 -0.94 24.36 -6.65
CA ASP A 265 -1.62 24.63 -7.91
C ASP A 265 -0.64 25.21 -8.95
N SER A 266 0.16 26.21 -8.55
CA SER A 266 1.14 26.83 -9.46
C SER A 266 2.48 26.09 -9.54
N LYS A 267 2.78 25.25 -8.52
CA LYS A 267 4.04 24.52 -8.33
C LYS A 267 5.24 25.43 -8.01
N ASP A 268 4.99 26.66 -7.62
CA ASP A 268 6.02 27.63 -7.30
C ASP A 268 6.46 27.55 -5.83
N VAL A 269 7.73 27.82 -5.59
CA VAL A 269 8.27 28.10 -4.25
C VAL A 269 7.88 29.51 -3.85
N ILE A 270 7.10 29.63 -2.77
CA ILE A 270 6.51 30.88 -2.30
C ILE A 270 7.37 31.54 -1.22
N GLU A 271 7.91 30.73 -0.33
CA GLU A 271 8.71 31.20 0.80
C GLU A 271 9.75 30.14 1.18
N ILE A 272 10.95 30.59 1.54
CA ILE A 272 11.98 29.74 2.15
C ILE A 272 12.27 30.33 3.53
N VAL A 273 11.90 29.58 4.56
CA VAL A 273 12.16 29.95 5.96
C VAL A 273 13.38 29.18 6.44
N ASP A 274 14.41 29.92 6.83
CA ASP A 274 15.66 29.37 7.33
C ASP A 274 16.01 29.99 8.69
N LYS A 275 15.55 29.35 9.77
CA LYS A 275 15.78 29.78 11.17
C LYS A 275 16.67 28.81 11.96
N GLY A 276 17.05 27.68 11.36
CA GLY A 276 17.80 26.59 12.00
C GLY A 276 19.26 26.44 11.58
N ARG A 277 19.90 27.44 10.94
CA ARG A 277 21.29 27.30 10.42
C ARG A 277 22.33 26.77 11.41
N HIS A 278 22.12 27.01 12.71
CA HIS A 278 23.02 26.60 13.78
C HIS A 278 22.74 25.18 14.30
N ILE A 279 21.63 24.56 13.89
CA ILE A 279 21.23 23.22 14.31
C ILE A 279 22.03 22.21 13.45
N PRO A 280 22.86 21.35 14.06
CA PRO A 280 23.65 20.38 13.31
C PRO A 280 22.76 19.26 12.77
N ILE A 281 23.08 18.75 11.58
CA ILE A 281 22.44 17.56 11.02
C ILE A 281 22.94 16.34 11.80
N PRO A 282 22.05 15.48 12.34
CA PRO A 282 22.46 14.30 13.09
C PRO A 282 23.33 13.33 12.26
N ASN A 283 24.12 12.51 12.96
CA ASN A 283 25.02 11.52 12.35
C ASN A 283 24.22 10.32 11.81
N ALA A 284 24.63 9.81 10.64
CA ALA A 284 24.05 8.61 10.01
C ALA A 284 24.39 7.28 10.72
N ALA A 285 25.42 7.26 11.57
CA ALA A 285 25.90 6.04 12.20
C ALA A 285 24.81 5.34 13.03
N ASN A 286 24.67 4.02 12.83
CA ASN A 286 23.71 3.16 13.51
C ASN A 286 22.22 3.49 13.27
N THR A 287 21.89 4.15 12.14
CA THR A 287 20.49 4.46 11.78
C THR A 287 19.89 3.51 10.74
N ASP A 288 20.70 2.74 10.01
CA ASP A 288 20.22 1.81 8.96
C ASP A 288 19.53 0.58 9.58
N TYR A 289 18.25 0.40 9.25
CA TYR A 289 17.40 -0.68 9.78
C TYR A 289 17.51 -1.99 8.98
N ARG A 290 18.19 -1.99 7.82
CA ARG A 290 18.26 -3.18 6.97
C ARG A 290 19.22 -4.18 7.56
N TYR A 291 18.75 -5.42 7.73
CA TYR A 291 19.55 -6.53 8.24
C TYR A 291 20.89 -6.71 7.50
N SER A 292 20.92 -6.47 6.19
CA SER A 292 22.14 -6.57 5.37
C SER A 292 23.21 -5.50 5.68
N ALA A 293 22.81 -4.36 6.23
CA ALA A 293 23.69 -3.22 6.53
C ALA A 293 24.15 -3.21 7.99
N ILE A 294 23.44 -3.88 8.89
CA ILE A 294 23.83 -4.01 10.31
C ILE A 294 25.11 -4.86 10.41
N LYS A 295 26.11 -4.35 11.14
CA LYS A 295 27.41 -5.03 11.30
C LYS A 295 27.22 -6.41 11.93
N LYS A 296 27.62 -7.46 11.21
CA LYS A 296 27.53 -8.90 11.57
C LYS A 296 28.21 -9.32 12.88
N ASN A 297 28.87 -8.40 13.59
CA ASN A 297 29.59 -8.70 14.83
C ASN A 297 28.69 -8.76 16.06
N GLN A 298 27.38 -8.48 15.92
CA GLN A 298 26.39 -8.80 16.96
C GLN A 298 25.97 -10.26 16.78
N ARG A 299 26.32 -11.10 17.76
CA ARG A 299 25.82 -12.48 17.83
C ARG A 299 24.32 -12.41 18.15
N LEU A 300 23.49 -12.58 17.13
CA LEU A 300 22.04 -12.62 17.28
C LEU A 300 21.64 -14.05 17.63
N ASP A 301 21.01 -14.23 18.79
CA ASP A 301 20.38 -15.50 19.14
C ASP A 301 19.10 -15.65 18.30
N LEU A 302 19.21 -16.37 17.19
CA LEU A 302 18.10 -16.58 16.26
C LEU A 302 17.05 -17.51 16.87
N VAL A 303 15.78 -17.19 16.65
CA VAL A 303 14.66 -18.07 17.01
C VAL A 303 14.55 -19.24 16.03
N ASN A 304 14.11 -20.40 16.53
CA ASN A 304 13.81 -21.53 15.66
C ASN A 304 12.63 -21.20 14.74
N PRO A 305 12.65 -21.60 13.46
CA PRO A 305 11.54 -21.38 12.54
C PRO A 305 10.23 -22.01 13.05
N ILE A 306 9.13 -21.27 12.95
CA ILE A 306 7.77 -21.76 13.24
C ILE A 306 7.04 -21.94 11.91
N SER A 307 6.27 -23.01 11.78
CA SER A 307 5.41 -23.27 10.62
C SER A 307 4.00 -23.63 11.09
N ILE A 308 3.00 -22.96 10.51
CA ILE A 308 1.58 -23.29 10.66
C ILE A 308 1.11 -23.89 9.34
N GLU A 309 0.53 -25.09 9.41
CA GLU A 309 0.00 -25.79 8.24
C GLU A 309 -1.49 -26.09 8.40
N GLN A 310 -2.23 -25.94 7.30
CA GLN A 310 -3.63 -26.31 7.20
C GLN A 310 -3.78 -27.43 6.16
N PRO A 311 -3.73 -28.72 6.57
CA PRO A 311 -3.70 -29.84 5.62
C PRO A 311 -4.91 -29.91 4.68
N LYS A 312 -6.04 -29.32 5.08
CA LYS A 312 -7.28 -29.24 4.29
C LYS A 312 -7.47 -27.91 3.58
N GLY A 313 -6.47 -27.02 3.64
CA GLY A 313 -6.59 -25.62 3.24
C GLY A 313 -7.32 -24.77 4.29
N PRO A 314 -7.44 -23.45 4.05
CA PRO A 314 -8.19 -22.55 4.91
C PRO A 314 -9.69 -22.88 4.92
N THR A 315 -10.36 -22.60 6.03
CA THR A 315 -11.82 -22.81 6.16
C THR A 315 -12.61 -21.69 5.49
N PHE A 316 -12.01 -20.50 5.35
CA PHE A 316 -12.69 -19.38 4.71
C PHE A 316 -12.72 -19.53 3.19
N THR A 317 -13.74 -18.92 2.59
CA THR A 317 -13.85 -18.77 1.13
C THR A 317 -14.01 -17.31 0.77
N VAL A 318 -13.44 -16.91 -0.36
CA VAL A 318 -13.62 -15.58 -0.96
C VAL A 318 -14.28 -15.80 -2.31
N THR A 319 -15.47 -15.25 -2.48
CA THR A 319 -16.28 -15.39 -3.70
C THR A 319 -16.51 -14.02 -4.33
N GLY A 320 -16.44 -13.94 -5.67
CA GLY A 320 -16.53 -12.66 -6.38
C GLY A 320 -15.45 -11.65 -5.95
N ASP A 321 -14.27 -12.16 -5.55
CA ASP A 321 -13.11 -11.42 -5.02
C ASP A 321 -13.33 -10.61 -3.72
N HIS A 322 -14.58 -10.38 -3.28
CA HIS A 322 -14.88 -9.50 -2.13
C HIS A 322 -15.79 -10.10 -1.05
N LEU A 323 -16.59 -11.13 -1.34
CA LEU A 323 -17.48 -11.75 -0.34
C LEU A 323 -16.74 -12.85 0.43
N VAL A 324 -16.50 -12.61 1.72
CA VAL A 324 -15.80 -13.51 2.63
C VAL A 324 -16.80 -14.30 3.46
N ARG A 325 -16.64 -15.62 3.48
CA ARG A 325 -17.38 -16.55 4.37
C ARG A 325 -16.41 -17.35 5.20
N TRP A 326 -16.61 -17.37 6.51
CA TRP A 326 -15.76 -18.11 7.43
C TRP A 326 -16.54 -18.53 8.66
N ALA A 327 -16.49 -19.82 9.01
CA ALA A 327 -17.22 -20.38 10.14
C ALA A 327 -18.71 -19.95 10.12
N ASN A 328 -19.13 -19.11 11.06
CA ASN A 328 -20.47 -18.53 11.16
C ASN A 328 -20.59 -17.11 10.60
N TRP A 329 -19.53 -16.54 10.03
CA TRP A 329 -19.51 -15.17 9.50
C TRP A 329 -19.65 -15.11 7.97
N GLU A 330 -20.33 -14.06 7.51
CA GLU A 330 -20.34 -13.60 6.12
C GLU A 330 -20.21 -12.08 6.10
N PHE A 331 -19.32 -11.54 5.26
CA PHE A 331 -19.16 -10.09 5.07
C PHE A 331 -18.54 -9.77 3.72
N HIS A 332 -18.79 -8.55 3.23
CA HIS A 332 -18.13 -7.98 2.05
C HIS A 332 -16.89 -7.20 2.50
N LEU A 333 -15.76 -7.41 1.83
CA LEU A 333 -14.48 -6.78 2.12
C LEU A 333 -13.95 -6.10 0.87
N LYS A 334 -13.68 -4.79 0.94
CA LYS A 334 -13.11 -4.06 -0.18
C LYS A 334 -11.98 -3.11 0.22
N PRO A 335 -10.98 -2.92 -0.65
CA PRO A 335 -10.07 -1.79 -0.56
C PRO A 335 -10.75 -0.48 -0.99
N ASP A 336 -10.29 0.62 -0.42
CA ASP A 336 -10.73 1.99 -0.68
C ASP A 336 -9.52 2.94 -0.60
N PRO A 337 -9.34 3.88 -1.55
CA PRO A 337 -8.15 4.73 -1.58
C PRO A 337 -8.02 5.66 -0.36
N ARG A 338 -9.14 6.11 0.22
CA ARG A 338 -9.14 7.00 1.38
C ARG A 338 -9.09 6.22 2.69
N ALA A 339 -9.98 5.25 2.87
CA ALA A 339 -10.19 4.55 4.13
C ALA A 339 -9.28 3.32 4.32
N GLY A 340 -8.65 2.82 3.25
CA GLY A 340 -7.89 1.57 3.30
C GLY A 340 -8.81 0.36 3.14
N VAL A 341 -9.15 -0.32 4.23
CA VAL A 341 -10.04 -1.50 4.21
C VAL A 341 -11.42 -1.15 4.75
N ILE A 342 -12.45 -1.53 4.01
CA ILE A 342 -13.86 -1.39 4.39
C ILE A 342 -14.48 -2.78 4.52
N VAL A 343 -15.04 -3.06 5.71
CA VAL A 343 -15.90 -4.22 5.96
C VAL A 343 -17.35 -3.78 5.85
N SER A 344 -18.14 -4.45 5.02
CA SER A 344 -19.56 -4.19 4.82
C SER A 344 -20.41 -5.43 5.04
N GLN A 345 -21.66 -5.22 5.46
CA GLN A 345 -22.67 -6.26 5.68
C GLN A 345 -22.16 -7.47 6.48
N ALA A 346 -21.48 -7.22 7.60
CA ALA A 346 -21.08 -8.28 8.51
C ALA A 346 -22.31 -8.93 9.17
N ARG A 347 -22.46 -10.22 8.93
CA ARG A 347 -23.55 -11.06 9.40
C ARG A 347 -23.01 -12.30 10.06
N VAL A 348 -23.71 -12.77 11.10
CA VAL A 348 -23.38 -14.00 11.82
C VAL A 348 -24.55 -14.98 11.72
N LYS A 349 -24.24 -16.24 11.50
CA LYS A 349 -25.22 -17.34 11.49
C LYS A 349 -25.60 -17.67 12.92
N ASP A 350 -26.88 -17.52 13.22
CA ASP A 350 -27.45 -17.92 14.51
C ASP A 350 -27.45 -19.45 14.60
N PRO A 351 -26.82 -20.04 15.63
CA PRO A 351 -26.73 -21.50 15.74
C PRO A 351 -28.07 -22.16 16.08
N GLU A 352 -29.03 -21.45 16.68
CA GLU A 352 -30.33 -22.01 17.08
C GLU A 352 -31.30 -22.03 15.90
N THR A 353 -31.39 -20.92 15.16
CA THR A 353 -32.34 -20.77 14.06
C THR A 353 -31.74 -21.11 12.70
N GLY A 354 -30.41 -21.07 12.58
CA GLY A 354 -29.70 -21.21 11.30
C GLY A 354 -29.75 -19.96 10.41
N GLU A 355 -30.41 -18.89 10.86
CA GLU A 355 -30.58 -17.65 10.09
C GLU A 355 -29.35 -16.74 10.16
N MET A 356 -29.09 -15.99 9.08
CA MET A 356 -28.00 -15.02 9.02
C MET A 356 -28.44 -13.66 9.57
N ARG A 357 -27.96 -13.28 10.75
CA ARG A 357 -28.31 -12.06 11.48
C ARG A 357 -27.30 -10.94 11.24
N SER A 358 -27.78 -9.72 10.99
CA SER A 358 -26.90 -8.56 10.76
C SER A 358 -26.28 -8.07 12.07
N VAL A 359 -24.97 -7.78 12.03
CA VAL A 359 -24.20 -7.22 13.16
C VAL A 359 -23.72 -5.81 12.83
N MET A 360 -23.12 -5.61 11.66
CA MET A 360 -22.56 -4.32 11.24
C MET A 360 -22.77 -4.10 9.75
N TYR A 361 -23.34 -2.95 9.36
CA TYR A 361 -23.55 -2.65 7.94
C TYR A 361 -22.29 -2.17 7.23
N LYS A 362 -21.49 -1.31 7.87
CA LYS A 362 -20.24 -0.78 7.31
C LYS A 362 -19.32 -0.35 8.44
N GLY A 363 -18.05 -0.73 8.37
CA GLY A 363 -17.00 -0.35 9.32
C GLY A 363 -15.67 -0.12 8.59
N TYR A 364 -15.00 0.96 8.93
CA TYR A 364 -13.70 1.37 8.39
C TYR A 364 -13.05 2.43 9.29
N THR A 365 -11.75 2.64 9.14
CA THR A 365 -11.04 3.76 9.79
C THR A 365 -11.36 5.04 9.02
N SER A 366 -12.21 5.90 9.58
CA SER A 366 -12.65 7.11 8.88
C SER A 366 -11.59 8.19 8.82
N GLU A 367 -10.74 8.28 9.84
CA GLU A 367 -9.67 9.28 9.92
C GLU A 367 -8.60 8.84 10.93
N LEU A 368 -7.39 9.38 10.78
CA LEU A 368 -6.33 9.37 11.78
C LEU A 368 -5.90 10.82 12.00
N PHE A 369 -5.64 11.21 13.25
CA PHE A 369 -5.16 12.55 13.59
C PHE A 369 -3.88 12.45 14.40
N VAL A 370 -2.78 12.99 13.88
CA VAL A 370 -1.43 12.86 14.44
C VAL A 370 -0.85 14.24 14.77
N PRO A 371 -1.26 14.87 15.89
CA PRO A 371 -0.75 16.16 16.31
C PRO A 371 0.61 16.04 17.00
N TYR A 372 1.62 16.70 16.43
CA TYR A 372 2.88 16.95 17.12
C TYR A 372 2.72 18.06 18.15
N MET A 373 3.54 18.00 19.20
CA MET A 373 3.42 18.86 20.39
C MET A 373 4.56 19.89 20.50
N ASP A 374 5.34 20.07 19.44
CA ASP A 374 6.37 21.10 19.37
C ASP A 374 5.79 22.39 18.75
N PRO A 375 5.73 23.51 19.51
CA PRO A 375 5.12 24.76 19.06
C PRO A 375 6.06 25.62 18.20
N THR A 376 7.29 25.18 17.93
CA THR A 376 8.26 25.96 17.13
C THR A 376 7.83 26.07 15.67
N ASP A 377 8.36 27.08 14.96
CA ASP A 377 8.00 27.38 13.57
C ASP A 377 8.16 26.19 12.61
N ALA A 378 9.08 25.27 12.90
CA ALA A 378 9.33 24.08 12.08
C ALA A 378 8.34 22.93 12.35
N TRP A 379 7.57 22.97 13.45
CA TRP A 379 6.77 21.82 13.88
C TRP A 379 5.30 22.12 14.18
N TYR A 380 4.94 23.38 14.49
CA TYR A 380 3.58 23.72 14.97
C TYR A 380 2.44 23.27 14.06
N PHE A 381 2.71 23.11 12.76
CA PHE A 381 1.74 22.77 11.73
C PHE A 381 1.60 21.26 11.47
N LYS A 382 2.51 20.44 12.00
CA LYS A 382 2.51 18.97 11.82
C LYS A 382 1.37 18.35 12.63
N THR A 383 0.20 18.30 12.02
CA THR A 383 -1.04 17.80 12.63
C THR A 383 -1.79 16.93 11.64
N TYR A 384 -1.11 15.89 11.15
CA TYR A 384 -1.54 15.12 9.99
C TYR A 384 -2.94 14.53 10.16
N MET A 385 -3.73 14.62 9.09
CA MET A 385 -4.96 13.87 8.91
C MET A 385 -4.75 12.81 7.83
N ASP A 386 -4.14 11.68 8.18
CA ASP A 386 -3.56 10.73 7.22
C ASP A 386 -4.57 10.25 6.16
N ALA A 387 -5.81 9.94 6.55
CA ALA A 387 -6.80 9.45 5.61
C ALA A 387 -7.31 10.59 4.71
N GLY A 388 -7.60 11.75 5.29
CA GLY A 388 -8.12 12.92 4.57
C GLY A 388 -7.10 13.60 3.64
N GLU A 389 -5.86 13.75 4.08
CA GLU A 389 -4.83 14.54 3.39
C GLU A 389 -3.99 13.69 2.43
N TYR A 390 -3.65 12.46 2.82
CA TYR A 390 -2.72 11.59 2.08
C TYR A 390 -3.40 10.35 1.47
N GLY A 391 -4.54 9.92 2.02
CA GLY A 391 -5.26 8.72 1.59
C GLY A 391 -4.67 7.46 2.22
N PHE A 392 -5.34 6.91 3.21
CA PHE A 392 -4.82 5.77 3.99
C PHE A 392 -4.69 4.50 3.14
N GLY A 393 -5.60 4.30 2.20
CA GLY A 393 -5.52 3.20 1.24
C GLY A 393 -4.49 3.41 0.13
N LEU A 394 -4.31 4.65 -0.33
CA LEU A 394 -3.26 5.00 -1.29
C LEU A 394 -1.85 4.71 -0.72
N ASN A 395 -1.70 4.92 0.59
CA ASN A 395 -0.48 4.64 1.36
C ASN A 395 -0.40 3.20 1.89
N SER A 396 -1.37 2.33 1.57
CA SER A 396 -1.29 0.91 1.87
C SER A 396 -0.31 0.21 0.92
N MET A 397 0.80 -0.25 1.46
CA MET A 397 1.88 -0.87 0.68
C MET A 397 1.62 -2.37 0.49
N PRO A 398 2.16 -2.99 -0.58
CA PRO A 398 2.04 -4.43 -0.78
C PRO A 398 2.60 -5.21 0.42
N LEU A 399 1.78 -6.08 1.01
CA LEU A 399 2.18 -6.93 2.13
C LEU A 399 3.22 -7.96 1.68
N ASP A 400 4.28 -8.12 2.46
CA ASP A 400 5.37 -9.07 2.21
C ASP A 400 5.00 -10.48 2.70
N PRO A 401 4.87 -11.47 1.80
CA PRO A 401 4.45 -12.80 2.18
C PRO A 401 5.40 -13.48 3.16
N LEU A 402 4.84 -14.20 4.13
CA LEU A 402 5.52 -14.89 5.23
C LEU A 402 6.10 -13.98 6.32
N ASN A 403 6.19 -12.68 6.08
CA ASN A 403 6.61 -11.69 7.08
C ASN A 403 5.38 -10.97 7.65
N ASP A 404 4.59 -10.32 6.78
CA ASP A 404 3.40 -9.58 7.21
C ASP A 404 2.17 -10.50 7.39
N CYS A 405 2.10 -11.57 6.60
CA CYS A 405 0.99 -12.51 6.59
C CYS A 405 1.47 -13.97 6.46
N PRO A 406 0.80 -14.93 7.10
CA PRO A 406 1.23 -16.32 7.12
C PRO A 406 1.05 -17.01 5.76
N ARG A 407 1.66 -18.19 5.60
CA ARG A 407 1.68 -18.95 4.34
C ARG A 407 0.30 -19.28 3.77
N ASN A 408 -0.69 -19.48 4.64
CA ASN A 408 -2.07 -19.81 4.28
C ASN A 408 -2.94 -18.57 3.97
N ALA A 409 -2.34 -17.37 3.91
CA ALA A 409 -3.07 -16.15 3.62
C ALA A 409 -3.55 -16.09 2.16
N HIS A 410 -4.76 -15.57 1.98
CA HIS A 410 -5.28 -15.11 0.70
C HIS A 410 -5.00 -13.62 0.54
N TYR A 411 -4.48 -13.20 -0.61
CA TYR A 411 -4.18 -11.79 -0.89
C TYR A 411 -5.21 -11.20 -1.84
N MET A 412 -5.64 -9.99 -1.51
CA MET A 412 -6.53 -9.16 -2.32
C MET A 412 -5.75 -7.94 -2.81
N ASP A 413 -5.79 -7.73 -4.12
CA ASP A 413 -5.26 -6.52 -4.76
C ASP A 413 -6.31 -5.40 -4.70
N ALA A 414 -5.87 -4.15 -4.80
CA ALA A 414 -6.75 -3.00 -4.95
C ALA A 414 -6.61 -2.36 -6.33
N VAL A 415 -7.69 -1.77 -6.83
CA VAL A 415 -7.70 -1.01 -8.09
C VAL A 415 -8.05 0.45 -7.76
N PHE A 416 -7.15 1.36 -8.11
CA PHE A 416 -7.29 2.80 -7.87
C PHE A 416 -7.12 3.59 -9.17
N ALA A 417 -7.39 4.89 -9.13
CA ALA A 417 -7.14 5.82 -10.23
C ALA A 417 -6.03 6.81 -9.85
N ALA A 418 -5.11 7.06 -10.78
CA ALA A 418 -4.12 8.13 -10.68
C ALA A 418 -4.76 9.52 -10.89
N GLY A 419 -3.98 10.59 -10.69
CA GLY A 419 -4.46 11.97 -10.86
C GLY A 419 -5.02 12.28 -12.26
N ASP A 420 -4.60 11.54 -13.29
CA ASP A 420 -5.10 11.66 -14.67
C ASP A 420 -6.27 10.70 -15.02
N GLY A 421 -6.76 9.97 -14.00
CA GLY A 421 -7.79 8.94 -14.10
C GLY A 421 -7.30 7.60 -14.63
N THR A 422 -6.01 7.40 -14.87
CA THR A 422 -5.48 6.09 -15.29
C THR A 422 -5.65 5.07 -14.17
N PRO A 423 -6.31 3.92 -14.42
CA PRO A 423 -6.43 2.89 -13.41
C PRO A 423 -5.09 2.18 -13.18
N TYR A 424 -4.76 1.88 -11.93
CA TYR A 424 -3.60 1.06 -11.57
C TYR A 424 -3.95 0.06 -10.46
N VAL A 425 -3.19 -1.02 -10.40
CA VAL A 425 -3.37 -2.09 -9.42
C VAL A 425 -2.32 -1.97 -8.32
N ARG A 426 -2.77 -1.98 -7.05
CA ARG A 426 -1.93 -2.14 -5.86
C ARG A 426 -1.96 -3.61 -5.45
N PRO A 427 -0.90 -4.40 -5.71
CA PRO A 427 -0.93 -5.83 -5.43
C PRO A 427 -0.85 -6.09 -3.92
N ASN A 428 -1.44 -7.20 -3.46
CA ASN A 428 -1.34 -7.68 -2.08
C ASN A 428 -1.66 -6.61 -1.01
N MET A 429 -2.64 -5.73 -1.25
CA MET A 429 -2.96 -4.64 -0.32
C MET A 429 -3.59 -5.17 0.98
N VAL A 430 -4.38 -6.24 0.87
CA VAL A 430 -5.06 -6.86 2.00
C VAL A 430 -4.74 -8.35 2.01
N CYS A 431 -4.49 -8.92 3.18
CA CYS A 431 -4.40 -10.37 3.34
C CYS A 431 -5.47 -10.89 4.31
N ILE A 432 -6.01 -12.07 4.02
CA ILE A 432 -7.03 -12.75 4.83
C ILE A 432 -6.45 -14.10 5.26
N PHE A 433 -6.47 -14.39 6.54
CA PHE A 433 -5.94 -15.65 7.07
C PHE A 433 -6.62 -16.08 8.37
N GLU A 434 -6.54 -17.37 8.66
CA GLU A 434 -6.91 -17.92 9.97
C GLU A 434 -5.70 -17.87 10.90
N SER A 435 -5.88 -17.24 12.06
CA SER A 435 -4.88 -17.14 13.11
C SER A 435 -5.12 -18.19 14.19
N TYR A 436 -4.05 -18.91 14.55
CA TYR A 436 -4.04 -19.87 15.65
C TYR A 436 -2.71 -19.74 16.42
N GLY A 437 -2.78 -19.10 17.60
CA GLY A 437 -1.63 -18.87 18.46
C GLY A 437 -1.50 -19.84 19.64
N GLY A 438 -2.39 -20.83 19.74
CA GLY A 438 -2.54 -21.66 20.95
C GLY A 438 -3.46 -21.06 22.02
N ASP A 439 -4.16 -19.97 21.68
CA ASP A 439 -5.18 -19.36 22.54
C ASP A 439 -6.35 -20.33 22.80
N ILE A 440 -6.94 -20.23 23.99
CA ILE A 440 -8.06 -21.07 24.43
C ILE A 440 -9.35 -20.29 24.22
N GLY A 441 -10.27 -20.85 23.42
CA GLY A 441 -11.58 -20.25 23.17
C GLY A 441 -12.50 -20.43 24.37
N TRP A 442 -12.48 -21.62 24.97
CA TRP A 442 -13.16 -21.93 26.22
C TRP A 442 -12.50 -23.14 26.87
N ARG A 443 -12.48 -23.20 28.20
CA ARG A 443 -12.09 -24.41 28.94
C ARG A 443 -12.82 -24.55 30.26
N HIS A 444 -13.02 -25.78 30.69
CA HIS A 444 -13.47 -26.12 32.02
C HIS A 444 -12.81 -27.41 32.50
N SER A 445 -12.52 -27.46 33.80
CA SER A 445 -12.07 -28.67 34.49
C SER A 445 -13.01 -28.89 35.66
N GLU A 446 -13.72 -30.00 35.62
CA GLU A 446 -14.73 -30.32 36.63
C GLU A 446 -14.06 -30.60 37.98
N SER A 447 -14.77 -30.24 39.04
CA SER A 447 -14.32 -30.38 40.42
C SER A 447 -14.00 -31.85 40.75
N PRO A 448 -12.84 -32.12 41.37
CA PRO A 448 -12.50 -33.46 41.86
C PRO A 448 -13.55 -34.07 42.80
N ILE A 449 -14.37 -33.24 43.45
CA ILE A 449 -15.42 -33.65 44.39
C ILE A 449 -16.51 -34.48 43.69
N THR A 450 -16.72 -34.27 42.38
CA THR A 450 -17.66 -35.06 41.58
C THR A 450 -17.15 -36.48 41.28
N GLY A 451 -15.84 -36.72 41.42
CA GLY A 451 -15.18 -37.98 41.02
C GLY A 451 -15.13 -38.23 39.51
N MET A 452 -15.58 -37.30 38.66
CA MET A 452 -15.78 -37.55 37.22
C MET A 452 -14.52 -37.35 36.35
N GLY A 453 -13.52 -36.59 36.81
CA GLY A 453 -12.26 -36.39 36.07
C GLY A 453 -12.41 -35.71 34.71
N ILE A 454 -13.40 -34.83 34.54
CA ILE A 454 -13.73 -34.21 33.25
C ILE A 454 -12.88 -32.95 33.02
N ILE A 455 -12.24 -32.87 31.85
CA ILE A 455 -11.57 -31.67 31.35
C ILE A 455 -11.99 -31.47 29.90
N GLU A 456 -12.55 -30.31 29.59
CA GLU A 456 -12.94 -29.93 28.23
C GLU A 456 -12.27 -28.60 27.89
N ALA A 457 -11.67 -28.52 26.71
CA ALA A 457 -11.04 -27.30 26.19
C ALA A 457 -11.25 -27.19 24.68
N ARG A 458 -11.43 -25.96 24.19
CA ARG A 458 -11.61 -25.67 22.77
C ARG A 458 -10.59 -24.65 22.30
N PRO A 459 -9.92 -24.88 21.16
CA PRO A 459 -8.96 -23.92 20.61
C PRO A 459 -9.67 -22.67 20.12
N LYS A 460 -8.98 -21.53 20.21
CA LYS A 460 -9.42 -20.28 19.58
C LYS A 460 -8.76 -20.13 18.21
N VAL A 461 -9.58 -20.08 17.17
CA VAL A 461 -9.18 -19.74 15.81
C VAL A 461 -9.97 -18.50 15.41
N THR A 462 -9.30 -17.52 14.83
CA THR A 462 -9.92 -16.26 14.41
C THR A 462 -9.58 -15.96 12.96
N LEU A 463 -10.48 -15.30 12.25
CA LEU A 463 -10.22 -14.82 10.90
C LEU A 463 -9.70 -13.39 10.98
N VAL A 464 -8.56 -13.13 10.36
CA VAL A 464 -7.95 -11.80 10.30
C VAL A 464 -7.95 -11.31 8.86
N ALA A 465 -8.47 -10.12 8.63
CA ALA A 465 -8.23 -9.32 7.44
C ALA A 465 -7.29 -8.17 7.79
N ARG A 466 -6.08 -8.17 7.23
CA ARG A 466 -4.98 -7.26 7.55
C ARG A 466 -4.64 -6.36 6.38
N MET A 467 -4.37 -5.08 6.68
CA MET A 467 -3.64 -4.17 5.79
C MET A 467 -2.49 -3.49 6.55
N ALA A 468 -1.49 -3.02 5.82
CA ALA A 468 -0.39 -2.21 6.34
C ALA A 468 -0.26 -0.92 5.52
N ALA A 469 -0.37 0.22 6.19
CA ALA A 469 -0.25 1.54 5.58
C ALA A 469 0.99 2.28 6.09
N SER A 470 1.83 2.72 5.15
CA SER A 470 3.06 3.45 5.43
C SER A 470 2.86 4.91 5.04
N VAL A 471 2.52 5.76 6.02
CA VAL A 471 2.33 7.20 5.82
C VAL A 471 3.59 7.88 6.30
N ALA A 472 4.46 8.24 5.35
CA ALA A 472 5.80 8.74 5.62
C ALA A 472 6.61 7.81 6.55
N ASN A 473 6.84 8.24 7.79
CA ASN A 473 7.65 7.53 8.79
C ASN A 473 6.85 6.56 9.68
N TYR A 474 5.52 6.56 9.55
CA TYR A 474 4.64 5.71 10.34
C TYR A 474 4.19 4.48 9.56
N ASP A 475 4.21 3.32 10.22
CA ASP A 475 3.65 2.07 9.71
C ASP A 475 2.48 1.62 10.58
N TYR A 476 1.27 1.67 10.02
CA TYR A 476 0.03 1.25 10.66
C TYR A 476 -0.39 -0.11 10.15
N ILE A 477 -0.47 -1.11 11.02
CA ILE A 477 -1.14 -2.39 10.72
C ILE A 477 -2.55 -2.36 11.29
N ILE A 478 -3.53 -2.56 10.41
CA ILE A 478 -4.95 -2.60 10.77
C ILE A 478 -5.46 -4.02 10.57
N ASP A 479 -5.85 -4.66 11.67
CA ASP A 479 -6.43 -5.99 11.67
C ASP A 479 -7.93 -5.91 12.01
N TRP A 480 -8.75 -6.43 11.11
CA TRP A 480 -10.14 -6.81 11.39
C TRP A 480 -10.18 -8.29 11.75
N GLU A 481 -10.44 -8.59 13.01
CA GLU A 481 -10.47 -9.95 13.55
C GLU A 481 -11.90 -10.39 13.88
N PHE A 482 -12.35 -11.48 13.27
CA PHE A 482 -13.65 -12.10 13.51
C PHE A 482 -13.48 -13.39 14.32
N GLN A 483 -14.35 -13.58 15.31
CA GLN A 483 -14.28 -14.70 16.25
C GLN A 483 -15.57 -15.52 16.21
N THR A 484 -15.47 -16.83 16.42
CA THR A 484 -16.62 -17.76 16.33
C THR A 484 -17.67 -17.53 17.43
N ASP A 485 -17.30 -16.85 18.51
CA ASP A 485 -18.18 -16.44 19.60
C ASP A 485 -19.01 -15.17 19.30
N GLY A 486 -18.86 -14.59 18.10
CA GLY A 486 -19.59 -13.40 17.67
C GLY A 486 -18.85 -12.08 17.88
N LEU A 487 -17.62 -12.11 18.41
CA LEU A 487 -16.83 -10.90 18.62
C LEU A 487 -16.15 -10.42 17.33
N ILE A 488 -16.23 -9.11 17.05
CA ILE A 488 -15.41 -8.40 16.06
C ILE A 488 -14.40 -7.55 16.84
N ARG A 489 -13.10 -7.76 16.59
CA ARG A 489 -12.01 -7.00 17.20
C ARG A 489 -11.25 -6.25 16.13
N ILE A 490 -11.08 -4.95 16.31
CA ILE A 490 -10.27 -4.10 15.44
C ILE A 490 -8.98 -3.80 16.20
N LYS A 491 -7.82 -4.10 15.62
CA LYS A 491 -6.52 -3.75 16.20
C LYS A 491 -5.82 -2.75 15.30
N VAL A 492 -5.28 -1.73 15.93
CA VAL A 492 -4.32 -0.82 15.31
C VAL A 492 -2.98 -1.10 15.97
N ILE A 493 -2.02 -1.56 15.19
CA ILE A 493 -0.65 -1.79 15.65
C ILE A 493 0.21 -0.74 14.97
N LEU A 494 0.80 0.13 15.79
CA LEU A 494 1.75 1.11 15.33
C LEU A 494 3.15 0.53 15.48
N PHE A 495 3.86 0.41 14.38
CA PHE A 495 5.31 0.36 14.42
C PHE A 495 5.79 1.79 14.24
N LEU A 496 6.63 2.27 15.17
CA LEU A 496 7.45 3.45 14.92
C LEU A 496 8.40 3.02 13.81
N GLY A 497 8.00 3.18 12.54
CA GLY A 497 8.84 2.85 11.38
C GLY A 497 10.16 3.57 11.54
N VAL A 498 10.08 4.90 11.69
CA VAL A 498 11.14 5.74 12.26
C VAL A 498 10.51 6.89 13.07
N LEU A 499 11.12 7.27 14.20
CA LEU A 499 10.77 8.51 14.90
C LEU A 499 11.03 9.73 14.01
N ASP A 500 10.11 10.68 13.94
CA ASP A 500 10.44 12.02 13.47
C ASP A 500 11.09 12.73 14.66
N ILE A 501 12.40 13.01 14.58
CA ILE A 501 13.23 13.56 15.67
C ILE A 501 13.62 14.99 15.36
#